data_AF-A0A699UD80-F1
#
_entry.id   AF-A0A699UD80-F1
#
_cell.length_a   1.000
_cell.length_b   1.000
_cell.length_c   1.000
_cell.angle_alpha   90.00
_cell.angle_beta   90.00
_cell.angle_gamma   90.00
#
_symmetry.space_group_name_H-M   'P 1'
#
loop_
_entity.id
_entity.type
_entity.pdbx_description
1 polymer ?
#
loop_
_entity_poly.entity_id
_entity_poly.type
_entity_poly.pdbx_seq_one_letter_code
_entity_poly.pdbx_strand_id
1 'polypeptide(L)'
;MEEIGRLNPRARQWLAGHSLSKWTLAHDGGNRYGFLTTNLSEIFNSVLKGARFLPITTCVQLTFYRLVHYFNVRRPLGSGAQANGYPYTPHVGAKLATSTSKASAHSLRSSNREKGIFE
;
A
#
# COMPACT_ATOMS: atom_id res chain seq x y z
N MET A 1 5.11 8.38 21.77
CA MET A 1 4.40 7.67 22.86
C MET A 1 4.06 8.58 24.03
N GLU A 2 4.97 9.45 24.47
CA GLU A 2 4.70 10.47 25.51
C GLU A 2 3.49 11.35 25.18
N GLU A 3 3.47 11.95 23.99
CA GLU A 3 2.39 12.84 23.56
C GLU A 3 1.03 12.13 23.43
N ILE A 4 1.02 10.88 22.94
CA ILE A 4 -0.18 10.04 22.90
C ILE A 4 -0.68 9.76 24.32
N GLY A 5 0.22 9.50 25.27
CA GLY A 5 -0.13 9.30 26.68
C GLY A 5 -0.71 10.55 27.33
N ARG A 6 -0.21 11.73 26.97
CA ARG A 6 -0.74 13.02 27.44
C ARG A 6 -2.17 13.26 26.97
N LEU A 7 -2.50 12.87 25.73
CA LEU A 7 -3.82 13.05 25.14
C LEU A 7 -4.82 11.94 25.53
N ASN A 8 -4.35 10.69 25.58
CA ASN A 8 -5.18 9.53 25.89
C ASN A 8 -4.36 8.40 26.56
N PRO A 9 -4.40 8.29 27.90
CA PRO A 9 -3.67 7.27 28.64
C PRO A 9 -4.05 5.84 28.25
N ARG A 10 -5.34 5.58 27.98
CA ARG A 10 -5.82 4.25 27.58
C ARG A 10 -5.30 3.84 26.21
N ALA A 11 -5.26 4.78 25.26
CA ALA A 11 -4.69 4.54 23.93
C ALA A 11 -3.20 4.19 24.02
N ARG A 12 -2.42 4.92 24.84
CA ARG A 12 -1.01 4.59 25.09
C ARG A 12 -0.84 3.19 25.64
N GLN A 13 -1.68 2.80 26.60
CA GLN A 13 -1.61 1.47 27.22
C GLN A 13 -1.95 0.36 26.22
N TRP A 14 -2.97 0.57 25.38
CA TRP A 14 -3.34 -0.38 24.32
C TRP A 14 -2.25 -0.51 23.24
N LEU A 15 -1.66 0.61 22.81
CA LEU A 15 -0.58 0.61 21.82
C LEU A 15 0.71 0.00 22.37
N ALA A 16 1.01 0.22 23.65
CA ALA A 16 2.15 -0.42 24.33
C ALA A 16 2.00 -1.94 24.42
N GLY A 17 0.77 -2.46 24.43
CA GLY A 17 0.50 -3.90 24.37
C GLY A 17 0.78 -4.56 23.01
N HIS A 18 1.07 -3.78 21.97
CA HIS A 18 1.32 -4.28 20.61
C HIS A 18 2.71 -3.85 20.12
N SER A 19 3.36 -4.73 19.33
CA SER A 19 4.63 -4.40 18.68
C SER A 19 4.52 -3.11 17.87
N LEU A 20 5.51 -2.23 18.00
CA LEU A 20 5.59 -0.94 17.29
C LEU A 20 5.41 -1.12 15.77
N SER A 21 5.99 -2.18 15.21
CA SER A 21 5.88 -2.53 13.78
C SER A 21 4.45 -2.83 13.31
N LYS A 22 3.52 -3.14 14.22
CA LYS A 22 2.12 -3.43 13.90
C LYS A 22 1.24 -2.19 13.84
N TRP A 23 1.69 -1.04 14.32
CA TRP A 23 0.85 0.15 14.40
C TRP A 23 1.55 1.45 14.01
N THR A 24 2.87 1.47 13.91
CA THR A 24 3.65 2.59 13.36
C THR A 24 4.20 2.24 11.99
N LEU A 25 4.07 3.16 11.04
CA LEU A 25 4.70 3.03 9.72
C LEU A 25 6.23 3.17 9.83
N ALA A 26 6.71 4.04 10.72
CA ALA A 26 8.13 4.31 10.91
C ALA A 26 8.94 3.09 11.38
N HIS A 27 8.30 2.07 11.96
CA HIS A 27 8.98 0.90 12.51
C HIS A 27 8.46 -0.43 11.94
N ASP A 28 7.74 -0.42 10.82
CA ASP A 28 7.20 -1.64 10.21
C ASP A 28 8.22 -2.42 9.35
N GLY A 29 9.44 -1.91 9.22
CA GLY A 29 10.52 -2.52 8.44
C GLY A 29 10.24 -2.52 6.93
N GLY A 30 9.37 -1.65 6.44
CA GLY A 30 8.99 -1.59 5.02
C GLY A 30 8.02 -2.69 4.59
N ASN A 31 7.48 -3.46 5.53
CA ASN A 31 6.66 -4.64 5.24
C ASN A 31 5.19 -4.30 4.97
N ARG A 32 4.76 -3.06 5.24
CA ARG A 32 3.44 -2.62 4.78
C ARG A 32 3.59 -2.10 3.37
N TYR A 33 3.19 -2.93 2.42
CA TYR A 33 2.66 -2.47 1.14
C TYR A 33 1.37 -1.68 1.42
N GLY A 34 1.49 -0.49 1.99
CA GLY A 34 0.37 0.38 2.27
C GLY A 34 -0.34 0.72 0.96
N PHE A 35 -1.63 1.05 1.06
CA PHE A 35 -2.31 1.75 0.00
C PHE A 35 -1.59 3.08 -0.21
N LEU A 36 -0.69 3.14 -1.20
CA LEU A 36 0.06 4.33 -1.61
C LEU A 36 -0.87 5.49 -2.01
N THR A 37 -2.15 5.21 -2.18
CA THR A 37 -3.19 6.17 -2.52
C THR A 37 -3.96 6.54 -1.26
N THR A 38 -3.93 7.82 -0.89
CA THR A 38 -4.78 8.39 0.17
C THR A 38 -6.27 8.36 -0.18
N ASN A 39 -6.63 7.97 -1.41
CA ASN A 39 -7.99 8.03 -1.91
C ASN A 39 -8.61 6.66 -2.22
N LEU A 40 -8.72 5.83 -1.19
CA LEU A 40 -9.45 4.56 -1.27
C LEU A 40 -10.90 4.76 -1.73
N SER A 41 -11.55 5.83 -1.27
CA SER A 41 -12.91 6.19 -1.68
C SER A 41 -13.04 6.38 -3.19
N GLU A 42 -12.10 7.05 -3.87
CA GLU A 42 -12.13 7.22 -5.32
C GLU A 42 -11.91 5.92 -6.08
N ILE A 43 -11.01 5.06 -5.58
CA ILE A 43 -10.80 3.74 -6.19
C ILE A 43 -12.10 2.94 -6.17
N PHE A 44 -12.77 2.87 -5.02
CA PHE A 44 -14.06 2.19 -4.91
C PHE A 44 -15.13 2.87 -5.76
N ASN A 45 -15.17 4.20 -5.79
CA ASN A 45 -16.12 4.96 -6.60
C ASN A 45 -15.92 4.72 -8.11
N SER A 46 -14.69 4.50 -8.55
CA SER A 46 -14.34 4.15 -9.93
C SER A 46 -14.71 2.70 -10.26
N VAL A 47 -14.33 1.75 -9.39
CA VAL A 47 -14.64 0.32 -9.54
C VAL A 47 -16.16 0.07 -9.59
N LEU A 48 -16.91 0.82 -8.78
CA LEU A 48 -18.37 0.72 -8.65
C LEU A 48 -19.12 1.68 -9.58
N LYS A 49 -18.43 2.46 -10.43
CA LYS A 49 -19.08 3.46 -11.31
C LYS A 49 -20.20 2.85 -12.16
N GLY A 50 -19.99 1.66 -12.70
CA GLY A 50 -20.97 0.92 -13.49
C GLY A 50 -22.01 0.14 -12.67
N ALA A 51 -21.93 0.15 -11.34
CA ALA A 51 -22.85 -0.57 -10.45
C ALA A 51 -23.78 0.40 -9.68
N ARG A 52 -23.62 1.71 -9.81
CA ARG A 52 -24.34 2.71 -9.01
C ARG A 52 -25.87 2.69 -9.20
N PHE A 53 -26.35 2.18 -10.32
CA PHE A 53 -27.78 2.03 -10.61
C PHE A 53 -28.37 0.70 -10.11
N LEU A 54 -27.54 -0.18 -9.53
CA LEU A 54 -27.98 -1.49 -9.04
C LEU A 54 -28.44 -1.40 -7.59
N PRO A 55 -29.36 -2.29 -7.15
CA PRO A 55 -29.66 -2.46 -5.74
C PRO A 55 -28.40 -2.74 -4.91
N ILE A 56 -28.40 -2.31 -3.65
CA ILE A 56 -27.26 -2.51 -2.73
C ILE A 56 -26.88 -3.99 -2.62
N THR A 57 -27.86 -4.89 -2.60
CA THR A 57 -27.65 -6.34 -2.57
C THR A 57 -26.86 -6.83 -3.79
N THR A 58 -27.20 -6.36 -4.98
CA THR A 58 -26.49 -6.68 -6.22
C THR A 58 -25.08 -6.10 -6.24
N CYS A 59 -24.89 -4.88 -5.73
CA CYS A 59 -23.56 -4.27 -5.59
C CYS A 59 -22.64 -5.11 -4.68
N VAL A 60 -23.16 -5.60 -3.56
CA VAL A 60 -22.42 -6.46 -2.62
C VAL A 60 -22.04 -7.78 -3.30
N GLN A 61 -23.01 -8.45 -3.95
CA GLN A 61 -22.75 -9.69 -4.68
C GLN A 61 -21.70 -9.51 -5.78
N LEU A 62 -21.85 -8.47 -6.61
CA LEU A 62 -20.91 -8.16 -7.68
C LEU A 62 -19.50 -7.93 -7.14
N THR A 63 -19.37 -7.18 -6.05
CA THR A 63 -18.09 -6.92 -5.40
C THR A 63 -17.45 -8.21 -4.89
N PHE A 64 -18.23 -9.05 -4.22
CA PHE A 64 -17.76 -10.34 -3.72
C PHE A 64 -17.24 -11.24 -4.86
N TYR A 65 -18.05 -11.48 -5.90
CA TYR A 65 -17.65 -12.35 -7.00
C TYR A 65 -16.45 -11.81 -7.77
N ARG A 66 -16.35 -10.49 -7.98
CA ARG A 66 -15.17 -9.87 -8.60
C ARG A 66 -13.92 -10.08 -7.75
N LEU A 67 -14.02 -9.93 -6.42
CA LEU A 67 -12.89 -10.16 -5.52
C LEU A 67 -12.44 -11.62 -5.53
N VAL A 68 -13.39 -12.57 -5.46
CA VAL A 68 -13.10 -14.01 -5.52
C VAL A 68 -12.42 -14.37 -6.85
N HIS A 69 -12.97 -13.92 -7.97
CA HIS A 69 -12.36 -14.13 -9.29
C HIS A 69 -10.94 -13.54 -9.35
N TYR A 70 -10.77 -12.29 -8.90
CA TYR A 70 -9.47 -11.63 -8.89
C TYR A 70 -8.45 -12.39 -8.03
N PHE A 71 -8.86 -12.87 -6.86
CA PHE A 71 -8.01 -13.69 -5.99
C PHE A 71 -7.62 -15.00 -6.67
N ASN A 72 -8.57 -15.71 -7.28
CA ASN A 72 -8.31 -16.97 -7.97
C ASN A 72 -7.34 -16.80 -9.15
N VAL A 73 -7.40 -15.68 -9.86
CA VAL A 73 -6.46 -15.36 -10.95
C VAL A 73 -5.08 -14.98 -10.42
N ARG A 74 -5.01 -14.18 -9.34
CA ARG A 74 -3.74 -13.62 -8.83
C ARG A 74 -2.96 -14.58 -7.94
N ARG A 75 -3.64 -15.41 -7.15
CA ARG A 75 -3.00 -16.33 -6.20
C ARG A 75 -2.00 -17.28 -6.88
N PRO A 76 -2.34 -17.97 -8.00
CA PRO A 76 -1.39 -18.84 -8.69
C PRO A 76 -0.16 -18.09 -9.21
N LEU A 77 -0.30 -16.83 -9.64
CA LEU A 77 0.83 -16.01 -10.09
C LEU A 77 1.79 -15.72 -8.92
N GLY A 78 1.25 -15.42 -7.75
CA GLY A 78 2.03 -15.23 -6.53
C GLY A 78 2.73 -16.52 -6.08
N SER A 79 1.98 -17.62 -6.00
CA SER A 79 2.53 -18.93 -5.63
C SER A 79 3.59 -19.41 -6.62
N GLY A 80 3.36 -19.20 -7.93
CA GLY A 80 4.32 -19.54 -8.97
C GLY A 80 5.59 -18.69 -8.89
N ALA A 81 5.48 -17.38 -8.65
CA ALA A 81 6.64 -16.53 -8.45
C ALA A 81 7.47 -17.00 -7.24
N GLN A 82 6.81 -17.29 -6.12
CA GLN A 82 7.47 -17.80 -4.91
C GLN A 82 8.15 -19.15 -5.14
N ALA A 83 7.48 -20.08 -5.82
CA ALA A 83 8.04 -21.41 -6.13
C ALA A 83 9.29 -21.32 -7.02
N ASN A 84 9.36 -20.32 -7.91
CA ASN A 84 10.53 -20.05 -8.76
C ASN A 84 11.58 -19.15 -8.08
N GLY A 85 11.43 -18.82 -6.79
CA GLY A 85 12.37 -17.98 -6.06
C GLY A 85 12.33 -16.48 -6.40
N TYR A 86 11.31 -16.02 -7.13
CA TYR A 86 11.17 -14.60 -7.44
C TYR A 86 10.55 -13.83 -6.26
N PRO A 87 11.10 -12.66 -5.90
CA PRO A 87 10.55 -11.83 -4.83
C PRO A 87 9.19 -11.21 -5.19
N TYR A 88 8.88 -11.11 -6.48
CA TYR A 88 7.67 -10.46 -6.99
C TYR A 88 7.05 -11.22 -8.17
N THR A 89 5.75 -11.02 -8.38
CA THR A 89 5.08 -11.50 -9.60
C THR A 89 5.60 -10.77 -10.86
N PRO A 90 5.52 -11.38 -12.06
CA PRO A 90 5.98 -10.74 -13.30
C PRO A 90 5.39 -9.34 -13.53
N HIS A 91 4.12 -9.13 -13.16
CA HIS A 91 3.46 -7.84 -13.26
C HIS A 91 4.13 -6.75 -12.40
N VAL A 92 4.51 -7.10 -11.17
CA VAL A 92 5.18 -6.18 -10.25
C VAL A 92 6.61 -5.94 -10.70
N GLY A 93 7.32 -6.98 -11.15
CA GLY A 93 8.66 -6.87 -11.71
C GLY A 93 8.71 -5.90 -12.91
N ALA A 94 7.75 -6.01 -13.83
CA ALA A 94 7.64 -5.11 -14.98
C ALA A 94 7.42 -3.64 -14.55
N LYS A 95 6.51 -3.40 -13.59
CA LYS A 95 6.30 -2.04 -13.06
C LYS A 95 7.55 -1.47 -12.40
N LEU A 96 8.24 -2.30 -11.61
CA LEU A 96 9.48 -1.87 -10.95
C LEU A 96 10.54 -1.51 -11.98
N ALA A 97 10.72 -2.32 -13.03
CA ALA A 97 11.65 -2.04 -14.11
C ALA A 97 11.34 -0.71 -14.81
N THR A 98 10.06 -0.44 -15.13
CA THR A 98 9.64 0.86 -15.70
C THR A 98 9.95 2.01 -14.75
N SER A 99 9.63 1.86 -13.46
CA SER A 99 9.89 2.89 -12.45
C SER A 99 11.39 3.16 -12.27
N THR A 100 12.22 2.11 -12.23
CA THR A 100 13.68 2.23 -12.12
C THR A 100 14.26 2.89 -13.36
N SER A 101 13.82 2.51 -14.55
CA SER A 101 14.24 3.15 -15.80
C SER A 101 13.90 4.64 -15.79
N LYS A 102 12.68 5.00 -15.40
CA LYS A 102 12.29 6.41 -15.27
C LYS A 102 13.13 7.15 -14.23
N ALA A 103 13.33 6.56 -13.05
CA ALA A 103 14.13 7.15 -11.98
C ALA A 103 15.58 7.40 -12.41
N SER A 104 16.17 6.47 -13.17
CA SER A 104 17.54 6.62 -13.69
C SER A 104 17.74 7.80 -14.65
N ALA A 105 16.65 8.32 -15.24
CA ALA A 105 16.69 9.51 -16.07
C ALA A 105 16.63 10.83 -15.27
N HIS A 106 16.52 10.76 -13.94
CA HIS A 106 16.46 11.93 -13.06
C HIS A 106 17.71 11.99 -12.18
N SER A 107 18.31 13.17 -12.06
CA SER A 107 19.35 13.46 -11.06
C SER A 107 18.74 14.21 -9.88
N LEU A 108 19.23 13.90 -8.67
CA LEU A 108 18.88 14.64 -7.47
C LEU A 108 20.00 15.62 -7.17
N ARG A 109 19.68 16.92 -7.12
CA ARG A 109 20.55 17.95 -6.56
C ARG A 109 20.20 18.15 -5.10
N SER A 110 21.18 17.96 -4.20
CA SER A 110 20.99 18.21 -2.78
C SER A 110 21.22 19.69 -2.49
N SER A 111 20.14 20.42 -2.18
CA SER A 111 20.22 21.82 -1.77
C SER A 111 20.13 21.91 -0.24
N ASN A 112 21.23 22.27 0.42
CA ASN A 112 21.23 22.56 1.85
C ASN A 112 21.64 24.03 2.08
N ARG A 113 20.63 24.83 2.44
CA ARG A 113 20.76 26.29 2.62
C ARG A 113 21.58 26.67 3.86
N GLU A 114 21.57 25.85 4.91
CA GLU A 114 22.33 26.08 6.15
C GLU A 114 23.82 25.72 5.99
N LYS A 115 24.12 24.72 5.15
CA LYS A 115 25.50 24.28 4.87
C LYS A 115 26.13 24.91 3.63
N GLY A 116 25.39 25.76 2.90
CA GLY A 116 25.87 26.41 1.68
C GLY A 116 26.14 25.45 0.50
N ILE A 117 25.57 24.24 0.53
CA ILE A 117 25.74 23.27 -0.55
C ILE A 117 24.63 23.51 -1.58
N PHE A 118 25.05 24.01 -2.75
CA PHE A 118 24.20 24.25 -3.91
C PHE A 118 24.84 23.53 -5.11
N GLU A 119 24.84 22.20 -5.06
CA GLU A 119 25.31 21.37 -6.16
C GLU A 119 24.21 20.91 -7.08
#